data_AF-A0AA38LDY1-F1
#
_entry.id   AF-A0AA38LDY1-F1
#
_cell.length_a   1.000
_cell.length_b   1.000
_cell.length_c   1.000
_cell.angle_alpha   90.00
_cell.angle_beta   90.00
_cell.angle_gamma   90.00
#
_symmetry.space_group_name_H-M   'P 1'
#
loop_
_entity.id
_entity.type
_entity.pdbx_description
1 polymer ?
#
loop_
_entity_poly.entity_id
_entity_poly.type
_entity_poly.pdbx_seq_one_letter_code
_entity_poly.pdbx_strand_id
1 'polypeptide(L)'
;KLRVKRTVRVPAISSKLADIPPDEFSWRKYGQKPIKGSPHPRGYYKCSSMRGCPARKHVERSLEDPSMLIVTYEGEHNHSRLLSGSSNL
;
A
#
# COMPACT_ATOMS: atom_id res chain seq x y z
N LYS A 1 -18.55 10.66 8.59
CA LYS A 1 -17.86 10.92 7.31
C LYS A 1 -17.34 9.58 6.79
N LEU A 2 -17.90 9.05 5.70
CA LEU A 2 -17.41 7.81 5.07
C LEU A 2 -15.97 8.06 4.60
N ARG A 3 -15.00 7.35 5.17
CA ARG A 3 -13.60 7.44 4.76
C ARG A 3 -13.51 6.84 3.36
N VAL A 4 -13.15 7.64 2.36
CA VAL A 4 -12.98 7.16 0.98
C VAL A 4 -12.02 5.97 1.00
N LYS A 5 -12.47 4.83 0.46
CA LYS A 5 -11.67 3.63 0.29
C LYS A 5 -11.62 3.29 -1.19
N ARG A 6 -10.41 3.10 -1.71
CA ARG A 6 -10.19 2.63 -3.09
C ARG A 6 -9.41 1.34 -3.04
N THR A 7 -9.93 0.28 -3.66
CA THR A 7 -9.26 -1.02 -3.77
C THR A 7 -8.85 -1.27 -5.20
N VAL A 8 -7.63 -1.77 -5.40
CA VAL A 8 -7.07 -2.16 -6.70
C VAL A 8 -6.42 -3.54 -6.59
N ARG A 9 -6.35 -4.23 -7.73
CA ARG A 9 -5.60 -5.49 -7.88
C ARG A 9 -4.35 -5.21 -8.71
N VAL A 10 -3.20 -5.64 -8.22
CA VAL A 10 -1.91 -5.47 -8.93
C VAL A 10 -1.15 -6.79 -8.95
N PRO A 11 -0.36 -7.09 -10.00
CA PRO A 11 0.46 -8.29 -10.03
C PRO A 11 1.45 -8.34 -8.85
N ALA A 12 1.61 -9.51 -8.27
CA ALA A 12 2.64 -9.76 -7.25
C ALA A 12 4.01 -9.95 -7.93
N ILE A 13 5.02 -9.21 -7.46
CA ILE A 13 6.39 -9.30 -8.03
C ILE A 13 7.14 -10.50 -7.45
N SER A 14 6.84 -10.87 -6.20
CA SER A 14 7.41 -12.05 -5.53
C SER A 14 6.41 -12.61 -4.54
N SER A 15 6.73 -13.74 -3.89
CA SER A 15 5.92 -14.29 -2.78
C SER A 15 5.89 -13.41 -1.52
N LYS A 16 6.78 -12.40 -1.42
CA LYS A 16 6.87 -11.51 -0.26
C LYS A 16 5.99 -10.28 -0.45
N LEU A 17 5.20 -9.96 0.59
CA LEU A 17 4.41 -8.72 0.65
C LEU A 17 5.23 -7.43 0.73
N ALA A 18 6.53 -7.50 0.95
CA ALA A 18 7.38 -6.31 0.92
C ALA A 18 7.65 -5.85 -0.53
N ASP A 19 7.51 -6.75 -1.50
CA ASP A 19 7.84 -6.51 -2.91
C ASP A 19 6.58 -6.07 -3.67
N ILE A 20 5.93 -5.03 -3.13
CA ILE A 20 4.75 -4.41 -3.74
C ILE A 20 5.25 -3.57 -4.91
N PRO A 21 4.59 -3.61 -6.08
CA PRO A 21 4.89 -2.68 -7.16
C PRO A 21 4.98 -1.23 -6.66
N PRO A 22 6.00 -0.47 -7.07
CA PRO A 22 6.11 0.93 -6.70
C PRO A 22 4.88 1.70 -7.21
N ASP A 23 4.40 2.63 -6.39
CA ASP A 23 3.38 3.60 -6.79
C ASP A 23 3.94 5.02 -6.64
N GLU A 24 3.12 6.03 -6.93
CA GLU A 24 3.50 7.45 -6.94
C GLU A 24 3.79 8.04 -5.55
N PHE A 25 3.68 7.25 -4.47
CA PHE A 25 3.86 7.74 -3.11
C PHE A 25 4.85 6.89 -2.31
N SER A 26 5.49 7.52 -1.32
CA SER A 26 6.36 6.80 -0.38
C SER A 26 5.54 6.27 0.79
N TRP A 27 5.72 4.97 1.07
CA TRP A 27 4.99 4.26 2.11
C TRP A 27 5.94 3.59 3.08
N ARG A 28 5.67 3.74 4.37
CA ARG A 28 6.37 3.02 5.44
C ARG A 28 5.43 2.02 6.09
N LYS A 29 5.88 0.77 6.21
CA LYS A 29 5.15 -0.27 6.95
C LYS A 29 5.12 0.11 8.44
N TYR A 30 3.94 0.03 9.06
CA TYR A 30 3.77 0.27 10.49
C TYR A 30 3.18 -0.93 11.24
N GLY A 31 2.65 -1.92 10.51
CA GLY A 31 2.06 -3.08 11.13
C GLY A 31 1.87 -4.23 10.14
N GLN A 32 1.60 -5.39 10.71
CA GLN A 32 1.25 -6.61 9.99
C GLN A 32 0.25 -7.41 10.83
N LYS A 33 -0.74 -8.02 10.19
CA LYS A 33 -1.71 -8.89 10.88
C LYS A 33 -1.87 -10.22 10.13
N PRO A 34 -1.84 -11.37 10.82
CA PRO A 34 -2.24 -12.64 10.23
C PRO A 34 -3.65 -12.58 9.66
N ILE A 35 -3.90 -13.29 8.55
CA ILE A 35 -5.23 -13.43 7.94
C ILE A 35 -5.65 -14.89 8.08
N LYS A 36 -6.84 -15.15 8.62
CA LYS A 36 -7.38 -16.51 8.71
C LYS A 36 -7.53 -17.09 7.30
N GLY A 37 -6.96 -18.26 7.06
CA GLY A 37 -7.03 -18.97 5.78
C GLY A 37 -6.03 -18.49 4.72
N SER A 38 -5.23 -17.44 4.98
CA SER A 38 -4.13 -17.07 4.09
C SER A 38 -2.79 -17.58 4.65
N PRO A 39 -1.90 -18.14 3.81
CA PRO A 39 -0.51 -18.36 4.20
C PRO A 39 0.28 -17.03 4.30
N HIS A 40 -0.29 -15.92 3.83
CA HIS A 40 0.36 -14.62 3.81
C HIS A 40 -0.37 -13.62 4.73
N PRO A 41 0.37 -12.82 5.52
CA PRO A 41 -0.23 -11.82 6.40
C PRO A 41 -0.65 -10.55 5.63
N ARG A 42 -1.56 -9.76 6.19
CA ARG A 42 -1.88 -8.41 5.69
C ARG A 42 -0.81 -7.42 6.16
N GLY A 43 -0.20 -6.68 5.25
CA GLY A 43 0.70 -5.57 5.55
C GLY A 43 -0.03 -4.24 5.66
N TYR A 44 0.32 -3.41 6.63
CA TYR A 44 -0.26 -2.08 6.82
C TYR A 44 0.79 -0.98 6.69
N TYR A 45 0.48 0.03 5.89
CA TYR A 45 1.40 1.07 5.47
C TYR A 45 0.79 2.45 5.69
N LYS A 46 1.66 3.39 6.04
CA LYS A 46 1.33 4.81 6.15
C LYS A 46 2.19 5.62 5.20
N CYS A 47 1.61 6.68 4.64
CA CYS A 47 2.41 7.62 3.86
C CYS A 47 3.56 8.16 4.72
N SER A 48 4.75 8.20 4.12
CA SER A 48 5.97 8.72 4.73
C SER A 48 6.48 10.00 4.10
N SER A 49 5.84 10.49 3.03
CA SER A 49 6.26 11.70 2.31
C SER A 49 6.05 12.98 3.11
N MET A 50 4.99 13.07 3.93
CA MET A 50 4.72 14.22 4.79
C MET A 50 4.28 13.79 6.19
N ARG A 51 4.80 14.48 7.21
CA ARG A 51 4.40 14.26 8.61
C ARG A 51 2.91 14.59 8.77
N GLY A 52 2.15 13.67 9.37
CA GLY A 52 0.72 13.87 9.60
C GLY A 52 -0.18 13.57 8.39
N CYS A 53 0.37 13.17 7.25
CA CYS A 53 -0.45 12.75 6.10
C CYS A 53 -1.43 11.62 6.51
N PRO A 54 -2.75 11.76 6.24
CA PRO A 54 -3.75 10.81 6.71
C PRO A 54 -3.86 9.58 5.80
N ALA A 55 -3.21 9.59 4.63
CA ALA A 55 -3.20 8.48 3.69
C ALA A 55 -2.58 7.21 4.30
N ARG A 56 -3.31 6.11 4.16
CA ARG A 56 -2.93 4.76 4.61
C ARG A 56 -3.22 3.78 3.47
N LYS A 57 -2.50 2.67 3.44
CA LYS A 57 -2.90 1.52 2.62
C LYS A 57 -2.67 0.22 3.37
N HIS A 58 -3.44 -0.80 3.03
CA HIS A 58 -3.13 -2.16 3.41
C HIS A 58 -3.03 -3.05 2.18
N VAL A 59 -2.16 -4.04 2.26
CA VAL A 59 -1.86 -4.96 1.16
C VAL A 59 -2.03 -6.37 1.67
N GLU A 60 -2.69 -7.19 0.87
CA GLU A 60 -2.82 -8.63 1.09
C GLU A 60 -2.68 -9.38 -0.23
N ARG A 61 -2.29 -10.65 -0.16
CA ARG A 61 -2.36 -11.53 -1.31
C ARG A 61 -3.80 -11.97 -1.52
N SER A 62 -4.26 -11.98 -2.78
CA SER A 62 -5.58 -12.51 -3.10
C SER A 62 -5.65 -13.99 -2.76
N LEU A 63 -6.74 -14.40 -2.11
CA LEU A 63 -7.01 -15.81 -1.81
C LEU A 63 -7.50 -16.57 -3.06
N GLU A 64 -8.13 -15.86 -3.99
CA GLU A 64 -8.64 -16.41 -5.25
C GLU A 64 -7.51 -16.58 -6.28
N ASP A 65 -6.54 -15.67 -6.26
CA ASP A 65 -5.44 -15.65 -7.22
C ASP A 65 -4.13 -15.22 -6.54
N PRO A 66 -3.28 -16.19 -6.14
CA PRO A 66 -2.01 -15.89 -5.48
C PRO A 66 -1.03 -15.08 -6.34
N SER A 67 -1.23 -14.93 -7.65
CA SER A 67 -0.42 -14.06 -8.50
C SER A 67 -0.75 -12.57 -8.35
N MET A 68 -1.83 -12.25 -7.62
CA MET A 68 -2.34 -10.90 -7.44
C MET A 68 -2.25 -10.43 -5.98
N LEU A 69 -1.95 -9.14 -5.82
CA LEU A 69 -2.07 -8.41 -4.56
C LEU A 69 -3.34 -7.54 -4.60
N ILE A 70 -4.04 -7.51 -3.49
CA ILE A 70 -5.16 -6.60 -3.23
C ILE A 70 -4.61 -5.45 -2.38
N VAL A 71 -4.63 -4.24 -2.96
CA VAL A 71 -4.20 -3.02 -2.29
C VAL A 71 -5.43 -2.16 -2.02
N THR A 72 -5.67 -1.81 -0.76
CA THR A 72 -6.74 -0.89 -0.38
C THR A 72 -6.15 0.37 0.22
N TYR A 73 -6.45 1.49 -0.41
CA TYR A 73 -6.07 2.84 0.01
C TYR A 73 -7.19 3.45 0.84
N GLU A 74 -6.83 4.13 1.94
CA GLU A 74 -7.74 4.85 2.81
C GLU A 74 -7.22 6.25 3.11
N GLY A 75 -8.12 7.25 3.01
CA GLY A 75 -7.76 8.65 3.19
C GLY A 75 -6.97 9.22 2.01
N GLU A 76 -6.94 10.54 1.93
CA GLU A 76 -6.30 11.25 0.82
C GLU A 76 -4.94 11.81 1.22
N HIS A 77 -4.05 11.96 0.25
CA HIS A 77 -2.80 12.67 0.46
C HIS A 77 -3.09 14.18 0.56
N ASN A 78 -2.50 14.83 1.55
CA ASN A 78 -2.58 16.28 1.74
C ASN A 78 -1.30 17.00 1.28
N HIS A 79 -0.59 16.40 0.33
CA HIS A 79 0.67 16.89 -0.21
C HIS A 79 0.76 16.51 -1.69
N SER A 80 1.63 17.21 -2.42
CA SER A 80 1.92 16.86 -3.81
C SER A 80 2.46 15.43 -3.88
N ARG A 81 2.15 14.76 -5.00
CA ARG A 81 2.84 13.53 -5.39
C ARG A 81 4.32 13.88 -5.48
N LEU A 82 5.17 13.10 -4.82
CA LEU A 82 6.59 13.18 -5.13
C LEU A 82 6.68 12.70 -6.57
N LEU A 83 6.94 13.61 -7.50
CA LEU A 83 7.46 13.23 -8.81
C LEU A 83 8.78 12.55 -8.49
N SER A 84 8.77 11.22 -8.47
CA SER A 84 9.97 10.42 -8.33
C SER A 84 10.83 10.69 -9.55
N GLY A 85 11.66 11.74 -9.48
CA GLY A 85 12.58 12.15 -10.53
C GLY A 85 12.55 13.64 -10.89
N SER A 86 12.84 14.54 -9.94
CA SER A 86 13.53 15.81 -10.21
C SER A 86 14.39 16.19 -9.00
N SER A 87 15.42 15.40 -8.74
CA SER A 87 16.65 15.92 -8.15
C SER A 87 17.37 16.73 -9.23
N ASN A 88 17.50 18.04 -9.06
CA ASN A 88 18.74 18.81 -9.27
C ASN A 88 18.44 20.31 -9.13
N LEU A 89 18.73 20.83 -7.94
CA LEU A 89 19.39 22.12 -7.73
C LEU A 89 20.33 21.94 -6.54
#